data_AF-A0A0C9T3U3-F1
#
_entry.id   AF-A0A0C9T3U3-F1
#
_cell.length_a   1.000
_cell.length_b   1.000
_cell.length_c   1.000
_cell.angle_alpha   90.00
_cell.angle_beta   90.00
_cell.angle_gamma   90.00
#
_symmetry.space_group_name_H-M   'P 1'
#
loop_
_entity.id
_entity.type
_entity.pdbx_description
1 polymer ?
#
loop_
_entity_poly.entity_id
_entity_poly.type
_entity_poly.pdbx_seq_one_letter_code
_entity_poly.pdbx_strand_id
1 'polypeptide(L)'
;VSDVAAGLQYLHSRSVVHGDLSGSNVLIDGNERACISDFGLSTLLTQLGGSTFATSNQSPGTLRWAAPELLEFHEAEGGENPPQIIPSPRSDVYSFGRIMLQILTGKVPYHYCTREVQVMHAISRGVIPQRPGRELVTDRQWLFLQRCW
;
A
#
# COMPACT_ATOMS: atom_id res chain seq x y z
N VAL A 1 -12.02 7.19 6.86
CA VAL A 1 -10.82 6.33 7.03
C VAL A 1 -10.99 5.23 8.06
N SER A 2 -11.80 5.42 9.12
CA SER A 2 -11.99 4.43 10.18
C SER A 2 -12.47 3.07 9.70
N ASP A 3 -13.38 3.04 8.72
CA ASP A 3 -13.88 1.79 8.12
C ASP A 3 -12.76 0.97 7.46
N VAL A 4 -11.89 1.63 6.68
CA VAL A 4 -10.71 0.98 6.07
C VAL A 4 -9.76 0.47 7.14
N ALA A 5 -9.51 1.24 8.21
CA ALA A 5 -8.66 0.80 9.31
C ALA A 5 -9.23 -0.43 10.04
N ALA A 6 -10.55 -0.45 10.27
CA ALA A 6 -11.24 -1.58 10.89
C ALA A 6 -11.21 -2.83 10.00
N GLY A 7 -11.45 -2.67 8.69
CA GLY A 7 -11.33 -3.75 7.72
C GLY A 7 -9.91 -4.33 7.69
N LEU A 8 -8.89 -3.47 7.67
CA LEU A 8 -7.50 -3.90 7.65
C LEU A 8 -7.09 -4.60 8.95
N GLN A 9 -7.51 -4.06 10.10
CA GLN A 9 -7.34 -4.70 11.40
C GLN A 9 -7.96 -6.10 11.42
N TYR A 10 -9.17 -6.25 10.87
CA TYR A 10 -9.83 -7.56 10.75
C TYR A 10 -8.99 -8.53 9.91
N LEU A 11 -8.54 -8.14 8.72
CA LEU A 11 -7.69 -8.98 7.87
C LEU A 11 -6.43 -9.46 8.61
N HIS A 12 -5.70 -8.53 9.23
CA HIS A 12 -4.47 -8.85 9.95
C HIS A 12 -4.73 -9.76 11.16
N SER A 13 -5.85 -9.59 11.86
CA SER A 13 -6.26 -10.49 12.96
C SER A 13 -6.58 -11.91 12.49
N ARG A 14 -6.87 -12.09 11.20
CA ARG A 14 -7.11 -13.39 10.54
C ARG A 14 -5.87 -13.89 9.80
N SER A 15 -4.69 -13.29 10.04
CA SER A 15 -3.44 -13.63 9.36
C SER A 15 -3.53 -13.48 7.84
N VAL A 16 -4.37 -12.57 7.36
CA VAL A 16 -4.50 -12.22 5.93
C VAL A 16 -3.76 -10.92 5.68
N VAL A 17 -2.85 -10.90 4.70
CA VAL A 17 -2.25 -9.68 4.15
C VAL A 17 -2.95 -9.37 2.84
N HIS A 18 -3.36 -8.11 2.65
CA HIS A 18 -4.05 -7.70 1.42
C HIS A 18 -3.11 -7.72 0.22
N GLY A 19 -1.91 -7.13 0.36
CA GLY A 19 -0.81 -7.22 -0.60
C GLY A 19 -0.85 -6.23 -1.76
N ASP A 20 -2.04 -5.74 -2.12
CA ASP A 20 -2.23 -4.70 -3.16
C ASP A 20 -3.25 -3.64 -2.72
N LEU A 21 -3.14 -3.15 -1.49
CA LEU A 21 -4.10 -2.19 -0.97
C LEU A 21 -3.91 -0.82 -1.64
N SER A 22 -4.96 -0.26 -2.23
CA SER A 22 -4.89 1.01 -2.96
C SER A 22 -6.22 1.78 -2.87
N GLY A 23 -6.22 3.03 -3.35
CA GLY A 23 -7.44 3.84 -3.38
C GLY A 23 -8.58 3.25 -4.25
N SER A 24 -8.25 2.48 -5.30
CA SER A 24 -9.26 1.81 -6.13
C SER A 24 -9.84 0.56 -5.46
N ASN A 25 -9.13 0.01 -4.47
CA ASN A 25 -9.51 -1.20 -3.75
C ASN A 25 -10.28 -0.89 -2.45
N VAL A 26 -10.79 0.34 -2.35
CA VAL A 26 -11.70 0.80 -1.29
C VAL A 26 -12.99 1.28 -1.94
N LEU A 27 -14.03 0.46 -1.83
CA LEU A 27 -15.36 0.74 -2.39
C LEU A 27 -16.27 1.35 -1.34
N ILE A 28 -17.30 2.07 -1.78
CA ILE A 28 -18.36 2.57 -0.90
C ILE A 28 -19.63 1.74 -1.13
N ASP A 29 -20.17 1.15 -0.07
CA ASP A 29 -21.40 0.37 -0.12
C ASP A 29 -22.67 1.27 -0.14
N GLY A 30 -23.85 0.64 -0.23
CA GLY A 30 -25.12 1.36 -0.23
C GLY A 30 -25.47 2.08 1.08
N ASN A 31 -24.71 1.86 2.15
CA ASN A 31 -24.86 2.51 3.45
C ASN A 31 -23.76 3.56 3.71
N GLU A 32 -23.08 4.01 2.65
CA GLU A 32 -21.97 4.98 2.71
C GLU A 32 -20.78 4.49 3.56
N ARG A 33 -20.60 3.17 3.68
CA ARG A 33 -19.48 2.55 4.40
C ARG A 33 -18.36 2.20 3.45
N ALA A 34 -17.13 2.42 3.88
CA ALA A 34 -15.97 2.03 3.10
C ALA A 34 -15.65 0.53 3.30
N CYS A 35 -15.48 -0.21 2.22
CA CYS A 35 -15.19 -1.63 2.21
C CYS A 35 -13.91 -1.91 1.43
N ILE A 36 -13.00 -2.72 2.00
CA ILE A 36 -11.82 -3.20 1.29
C ILE A 36 -12.26 -4.29 0.30
N SER A 37 -11.75 -4.21 -0.93
CA SER A 37 -12.06 -5.13 -2.03
C SER A 37 -10.80 -5.61 -2.74
N ASP A 38 -10.96 -6.53 -3.69
CA ASP A 38 -9.89 -7.06 -4.56
C ASP A 38 -8.77 -7.80 -3.81
N PHE A 39 -9.08 -9.02 -3.39
CA PHE A 39 -8.18 -9.91 -2.68
C PHE A 39 -7.34 -10.79 -3.63
N GLY A 40 -7.22 -10.43 -4.92
CA GLY A 40 -6.54 -11.24 -5.93
C GLY A 40 -5.05 -11.49 -5.64
N LEU A 41 -4.43 -10.61 -4.86
CA LEU A 41 -3.03 -10.71 -4.41
C LEU A 41 -2.90 -10.99 -2.91
N SER A 42 -4.01 -11.29 -2.23
CA SER A 42 -4.00 -11.51 -0.78
C SER A 42 -3.35 -12.83 -0.41
N THR A 43 -2.52 -12.79 0.63
CA THR A 43 -1.74 -13.94 1.09
C THR A 43 -2.11 -14.31 2.52
N LEU A 44 -2.27 -15.60 2.79
CA LEU A 44 -2.40 -16.13 4.14
C LEU A 44 -1.01 -16.31 4.77
N LEU A 45 -0.81 -15.70 5.93
CA LEU A 45 0.37 -15.89 6.79
C LEU A 45 0.21 -17.21 7.57
N THR A 46 0.25 -18.36 6.90
CA THR A 46 0.31 -19.66 7.59
C THR A 46 1.72 -19.94 8.11
N GLN A 47 1.83 -20.48 9.34
CA GLN A 47 3.09 -20.86 10.01
C GLN A 47 3.93 -21.92 9.26
N LEU A 48 3.41 -22.47 8.16
CA LEU A 48 4.08 -23.47 7.32
C LEU A 48 4.73 -22.84 6.08
N GLY A 49 5.37 -21.67 6.19
CA GLY A 49 6.36 -21.15 5.22
C GLY A 49 5.95 -21.05 3.73
N GLY A 50 4.71 -21.34 3.37
CA GLY A 50 4.21 -21.38 2.00
C GLY A 50 3.16 -20.31 1.82
N SER A 51 3.57 -19.19 1.25
CA SER A 51 2.63 -18.27 0.62
C SER A 51 2.05 -18.97 -0.61
N THR A 52 0.72 -19.07 -0.69
CA THR A 52 0.05 -19.41 -1.95
C THR A 52 0.20 -18.18 -2.84
N PHE A 53 1.19 -18.24 -3.73
CA PHE A 53 1.66 -17.19 -4.62
C PHE A 53 0.58 -16.27 -5.18
N ALA A 54 0.84 -14.97 -5.06
CA ALA A 54 0.70 -14.08 -6.20
C ALA A 54 2.02 -13.32 -6.34
N THR A 55 2.74 -13.56 -7.45
CA THR A 55 3.91 -12.78 -7.83
C THR A 55 3.49 -11.31 -7.90
N SER A 56 4.13 -10.44 -7.11
CA SER A 56 3.86 -9.01 -7.07
C SER A 56 4.33 -8.29 -8.33
N ASN A 57 3.81 -8.67 -9.50
CA ASN A 57 3.82 -7.78 -10.63
C ASN A 57 2.81 -6.68 -10.30
N GLN A 58 3.29 -5.62 -9.65
CA GLN A 58 2.50 -4.45 -9.32
C GLN A 58 1.75 -4.00 -10.57
N SER A 59 0.42 -4.06 -10.52
CA SER A 59 -0.42 -3.66 -11.64
C SER A 59 -0.13 -2.20 -11.99
N PRO A 60 -0.11 -1.83 -13.29
CA PRO A 60 0.02 -0.43 -13.69
C PRO A 60 -1.11 0.38 -13.05
N GLY A 61 -0.81 1.12 -11.99
CA GLY A 61 -1.80 1.90 -11.25
C GLY A 61 -1.73 1.84 -9.73
N THR A 62 -1.14 0.81 -9.10
CA THR A 62 -1.09 0.71 -7.62
C THR A 62 0.25 1.13 -7.00
N LEU A 63 1.28 1.36 -7.83
CA LEU A 63 2.63 1.78 -7.45
C LEU A 63 2.68 2.93 -6.43
N ARG A 64 1.77 3.92 -6.55
CA ARG A 64 1.73 5.10 -5.68
C ARG A 64 1.37 4.79 -4.23
N TRP A 65 0.78 3.63 -3.97
CA TRP A 65 0.43 3.13 -2.64
C TRP A 65 1.40 2.05 -2.15
N ALA A 66 2.21 1.47 -3.02
CA ALA A 66 3.11 0.36 -2.70
C ALA A 66 4.23 0.78 -1.74
N ALA A 67 4.54 -0.12 -0.81
CA ALA A 67 5.67 0.00 0.11
C ALA A 67 6.99 -0.26 -0.63
N PRO A 68 8.11 0.37 -0.23
CA PRO A 68 9.39 0.28 -0.94
C PRO A 68 9.92 -1.16 -1.07
N GLU A 69 9.72 -1.99 -0.05
CA GLU A 69 10.11 -3.40 -0.06
C GLU A 69 9.37 -4.24 -1.11
N LEU A 70 8.26 -3.73 -1.67
CA LEU A 70 7.52 -4.38 -2.75
C LEU A 70 8.02 -4.00 -4.15
N LEU A 71 9.00 -3.10 -4.24
CA LEU A 71 9.57 -2.60 -5.50
C LEU A 71 10.97 -3.14 -5.79
N GLU A 72 11.50 -4.01 -4.92
CA GLU A 72 12.83 -4.58 -5.10
C GLU A 72 12.85 -5.55 -6.29
N PHE A 73 13.30 -5.05 -7.44
CA PHE A 73 13.67 -5.89 -8.57
C PHE A 73 15.02 -6.52 -8.25
N HIS A 74 14.99 -7.74 -7.71
CA HIS A 74 16.20 -8.56 -7.72
C HIS A 74 16.41 -9.05 -9.16
N GLU A 75 17.40 -8.46 -9.83
CA GLU A 75 18.00 -9.13 -10.98
C GLU A 75 18.58 -10.46 -10.48
N ALA A 76 18.15 -11.56 -11.09
CA ALA A 76 18.69 -12.88 -10.82
C ALA A 76 20.15 -12.92 -11.30
N GLU A 77 21.08 -12.40 -10.49
CA GLU A 77 22.50 -12.63 -10.71
C GLU A 77 22.76 -14.14 -10.57
N GLY A 78 23.12 -14.80 -11.67
CA GLY A 78 23.59 -16.20 -11.64
C GLY A 78 22.56 -17.29 -11.94
N GLY A 79 21.34 -16.96 -12.41
CA GLY A 79 20.35 -17.96 -12.81
C GLY A 79 19.62 -18.65 -11.65
N GLU A 80 19.78 -18.15 -10.43
CA GLU A 80 18.92 -18.49 -9.30
C GLU A 80 17.58 -17.77 -9.43
N ASN A 81 16.49 -18.38 -8.95
CA ASN A 81 15.20 -17.70 -8.94
C ASN A 81 15.31 -16.44 -8.07
N PRO A 82 14.82 -15.27 -8.53
CA PRO A 82 14.84 -14.06 -7.71
C PRO A 82 14.11 -14.32 -6.39
N PRO A 83 14.58 -13.75 -5.27
CA PRO A 83 13.90 -13.86 -4.00
C PRO A 83 12.44 -13.39 -4.14
N GLN A 84 11.54 -14.14 -3.52
CA GLN A 84 10.12 -13.82 -3.57
C GLN A 84 9.87 -12.54 -2.77
N ILE A 85 9.29 -11.55 -3.43
CA ILE A 85 8.73 -10.37 -2.76
C ILE A 85 7.45 -10.82 -2.05
N ILE A 86 7.46 -10.81 -0.72
CA ILE A 86 6.33 -11.26 0.10
C ILE A 86 5.69 -10.05 0.80
N PRO A 87 4.43 -9.71 0.47
CA PRO A 87 3.71 -8.68 1.20
C PRO A 87 3.56 -9.00 2.69
N SER A 88 3.55 -7.97 3.51
CA SER A 88 3.46 -8.09 4.96
C SER A 88 2.35 -7.22 5.53
N PRO A 89 1.94 -7.43 6.80
CA PRO A 89 1.03 -6.49 7.46
C PRO A 89 1.57 -5.05 7.47
N ARG A 90 2.90 -4.86 7.43
CA ARG A 90 3.53 -3.54 7.42
C ARG A 90 3.41 -2.88 6.05
N SER A 91 3.51 -3.64 4.96
CA SER A 91 3.30 -3.10 3.62
C SER A 91 1.86 -2.63 3.44
N ASP A 92 0.88 -3.36 3.97
CA ASP A 92 -0.52 -2.91 3.96
C ASP A 92 -0.72 -1.61 4.77
N VAL A 93 -0.06 -1.48 5.93
CA VAL A 93 -0.12 -0.27 6.77
C VAL A 93 0.47 0.94 6.03
N TYR A 94 1.56 0.73 5.28
CA TYR A 94 2.15 1.74 4.43
C TYR A 94 1.15 2.23 3.37
N SER A 95 0.53 1.29 2.66
CA SER A 95 -0.50 1.57 1.66
C SER A 95 -1.74 2.25 2.26
N PHE A 96 -2.15 1.85 3.46
CA PHE A 96 -3.23 2.51 4.21
C PHE A 96 -2.89 3.98 4.50
N GLY A 97 -1.66 4.29 4.90
CA GLY A 97 -1.21 5.68 5.05
C GLY A 97 -1.38 6.47 3.76
N ARG A 98 -1.05 5.87 2.60
CA ARG A 98 -1.22 6.49 1.28
C ARG A 98 -2.70 6.74 0.93
N ILE A 99 -3.60 5.81 1.27
CA ILE A 99 -5.06 5.99 1.13
C ILE A 99 -5.56 7.13 2.02
N MET A 100 -5.11 7.20 3.28
CA MET A 100 -5.50 8.27 4.18
C MET A 100 -5.06 9.64 3.64
N LEU A 101 -3.84 9.76 3.11
CA LEU A 101 -3.36 10.97 2.45
C LEU A 101 -4.26 11.35 1.25
N GLN A 102 -4.63 10.37 0.43
CA GLN A 102 -5.51 10.59 -0.71
C GLN A 102 -6.88 11.11 -0.30
N ILE A 103 -7.49 10.53 0.74
CA ILE A 103 -8.79 10.95 1.26
C ILE A 103 -8.73 12.38 1.80
N LEU A 104 -7.68 12.72 2.55
CA LEU A 104 -7.55 14.06 3.15
C LEU A 104 -7.30 15.16 2.12
N THR A 105 -6.65 14.83 0.99
CA THR A 105 -6.24 15.82 -0.02
C THR A 105 -7.12 15.81 -1.27
N GLY A 106 -7.91 14.76 -1.47
CA GLY A 106 -8.60 14.49 -2.72
C GLY A 106 -7.68 14.15 -3.89
N LYS A 107 -6.38 13.91 -3.66
CA LYS A 107 -5.37 13.69 -4.70
C LYS A 107 -4.64 12.38 -4.47
N VAL A 108 -4.33 11.66 -5.55
CA VAL A 108 -3.50 10.45 -5.44
C VAL A 108 -2.11 10.78 -4.86
N PRO A 109 -1.46 9.84 -4.15
CA PRO A 109 -0.09 10.05 -3.70
C PRO A 109 0.83 10.37 -4.88
N TYR A 110 1.77 11.29 -4.66
CA TYR A 110 2.69 11.78 -5.69
C TYR A 110 1.99 12.38 -6.92
N HIS A 111 0.82 13.00 -6.78
CA HIS A 111 0.06 13.58 -7.91
C HIS A 111 0.86 14.57 -8.78
N TYR A 112 1.98 15.10 -8.28
CA TYR A 112 2.91 15.99 -8.97
C TYR A 112 3.96 15.25 -9.83
N CYS A 113 4.07 13.93 -9.71
CA CYS A 113 4.87 13.08 -10.59
C CYS A 113 4.04 12.67 -11.81
N THR A 114 4.46 13.11 -12.99
CA THR A 114 3.75 12.86 -14.25
C THR A 114 3.98 11.46 -14.80
N ARG A 115 5.09 10.81 -14.44
CA ARG A 115 5.44 9.46 -14.90
C ARG A 115 5.63 8.52 -13.71
N GLU A 116 5.16 7.29 -13.84
CA GLU A 116 5.32 6.24 -12.81
C GLU A 116 6.79 5.98 -12.46
N VAL A 117 7.72 6.12 -13.42
CA VAL A 117 9.17 6.00 -13.15
C VAL A 117 9.68 7.02 -12.13
N GLN A 118 9.08 8.23 -12.08
CA GLN A 118 9.45 9.24 -11.08
C GLN A 118 8.94 8.86 -9.69
N VAL A 119 7.75 8.24 -9.63
CA VAL A 119 7.18 7.71 -8.40
C VAL A 119 8.04 6.56 -7.89
N MET A 120 8.37 5.59 -8.75
CA MET A 120 9.24 4.47 -8.44
C MET A 120 10.59 4.93 -7.88
N HIS A 121 11.25 5.88 -8.57
CA HIS A 121 12.52 6.45 -8.13
C HIS A 121 12.41 7.22 -6.79
N ALA A 122 11.27 7.86 -6.52
CA ALA A 122 11.04 8.51 -5.23
C ALA A 122 10.89 7.48 -4.11
N ILE A 123 10.08 6.44 -4.33
CA ILE A 123 9.83 5.38 -3.34
C ILE A 123 11.11 4.61 -3.04
N SER A 124 11.89 4.22 -4.06
CA SER A 124 13.16 3.48 -3.87
C SER A 124 14.21 4.26 -3.08
N ARG A 125 14.09 5.59 -3.04
CA ARG A 125 14.93 6.48 -2.23
C ARG A 125 14.35 6.82 -0.85
N GLY A 126 13.24 6.22 -0.46
CA GLY A 126 12.54 6.52 0.80
C GLY A 126 11.89 7.91 0.83
N VAL A 127 11.67 8.54 -0.33
CA VAL A 127 11.03 9.85 -0.40
C VAL A 127 9.51 9.69 -0.27
N ILE A 128 8.95 10.22 0.81
CA ILE A 128 7.50 10.30 1.02
C ILE A 128 6.88 11.47 0.23
N PRO A 129 5.57 11.47 -0.06
CA PRO A 129 4.84 12.55 -0.69
C PRO A 129 5.04 13.87 0.02
N GLN A 130 5.04 14.95 -0.75
CA GLN A 130 5.08 16.29 -0.22
C GLN A 130 3.95 16.50 0.80
N ARG A 131 4.31 17.07 1.95
CA ARG A 131 3.37 17.43 2.99
C ARG A 131 2.35 18.45 2.44
N PRO A 132 1.05 18.16 2.49
CA PRO A 132 0.02 19.14 2.12
C PRO A 132 -0.01 20.33 3.07
N GLY A 133 -0.66 21.41 2.66
CA GLY A 133 -0.91 22.55 3.55
C GLY A 133 -1.68 22.13 4.82
N ARG A 134 -1.45 22.86 5.91
CA ARG A 134 -2.00 22.53 7.24
C ARG A 134 -3.53 22.60 7.28
N GLU A 135 -4.12 23.34 6.36
CA GLU A 135 -5.56 23.46 6.14
C GLU A 135 -6.21 22.16 5.63
N LEU A 136 -5.46 21.33 4.90
CA LEU A 136 -5.92 20.02 4.42
C LEU A 136 -5.51 18.89 5.38
N VAL A 137 -4.27 18.95 5.89
CA VAL A 137 -3.70 17.92 6.77
C VAL A 137 -3.06 18.56 7.99
N THR A 138 -3.73 18.40 9.14
CA THR A 138 -3.25 18.90 10.43
C THR A 138 -1.93 18.25 10.85
N ASP A 139 -1.18 18.88 11.76
CA ASP A 139 0.06 18.31 12.31
C ASP A 139 -0.15 16.90 12.91
N ARG A 140 -1.27 16.69 13.61
CA ARG A 140 -1.59 15.39 14.21
C ARG A 140 -1.85 14.31 13.15
N GLN A 141 -2.57 14.65 12.08
CA GLN A 141 -2.80 13.73 10.97
C GLN A 141 -1.50 13.44 10.21
N TRP A 142 -0.66 14.45 10.00
CA TRP A 142 0.63 14.28 9.34
C TRP A 142 1.57 13.37 10.13
N LEU A 143 1.70 13.59 11.44
CA LEU A 143 2.49 12.71 12.32
C LEU A 143 1.97 11.28 12.33
N PHE A 144 0.65 11.07 12.23
CA PHE A 144 0.08 9.74 12.11
C PHE A 144 0.46 9.10 10.77
N LEU A 145 0.32 9.82 9.65
CA LEU A 145 0.73 9.35 8.32
C LEU A 145 2.21 8.96 8.27
N GLN A 146 3.09 9.75 8.89
CA GLN A 146 4.52 9.46 8.99
C GLN A 146 4.85 8.21 9.83
N ARG A 147 3.94 7.74 10.69
CA ARG A 147 4.13 6.47 11.42
C ARG A 147 3.73 5.26 10.59
N CYS A 148 3.00 5.46 9.50
CA CYS A 148 2.64 4.41 8.56
C CYS A 148 3.76 4.12 7.55
N TRP A 149 4.70 5.05 7.34
CA TRP A 149 5.77 4.98 6.34
C TRP A 149 7.14 4.94 6.99
#